data_AF-A0A2X3MM51-F1
#
_entry.id   AF-A0A2X3MM51-F1
#
_cell.length_a   1.000
_cell.length_b   1.000
_cell.length_c   1.000
_cell.angle_alpha   90.00
_cell.angle_beta   90.00
_cell.angle_gamma   90.00
#
_symmetry.space_group_name_H-M   'P 1'
#
loop_
_entity.id
_entity.type
_entity.pdbx_description
1 polymer ?
#
loop_
_entity_poly.entity_id
_entity_poly.type
_entity_poly.pdbx_seq_one_letter_code
_entity_poly.pdbx_strand_id
1 'polypeptide(L)'
;MAKKKWIPDWLTAARALAAVAILGLVPVGPSALRTVAFLLLLGWTTDMADGRLARRWEKDPTWIGEHEFHIDMLMVLSSAIYLILTGFVPPLPAVLYLLVGAAISLAVLKWSGEFPRFKSVTMILACPWVFLPFVVGLWHDPVVVYAGLIWTTVALIIDWRRFIGVVGEFLSGARAFLRRP
;
A
#
# COMPACT_ATOMS: atom_id res chain seq x y z
N MET A 1 -6.26 -29.16 10.89
CA MET A 1 -5.20 -28.22 11.33
C MET A 1 -4.39 -27.57 10.19
N ALA A 2 -4.49 -27.99 8.92
CA ALA A 2 -3.72 -27.38 7.82
C ALA A 2 -4.27 -26.05 7.27
N LYS A 3 -5.59 -25.83 7.25
CA LYS A 3 -6.21 -24.65 6.58
C LYS A 3 -5.89 -23.29 7.23
N LYS A 4 -5.66 -23.23 8.54
CA LYS A 4 -5.38 -21.95 9.24
C LYS A 4 -4.09 -21.30 8.77
N LYS A 5 -3.05 -22.09 8.44
CA LYS A 5 -1.75 -21.54 8.02
C LYS A 5 -1.79 -20.81 6.68
N TRP A 6 -2.72 -21.15 5.79
CA TRP A 6 -2.79 -20.57 4.44
C TRP A 6 -3.63 -19.30 4.32
N ILE A 7 -4.45 -18.98 5.34
CA ILE A 7 -5.36 -17.82 5.26
C ILE A 7 -4.61 -16.50 5.02
N PRO A 8 -3.49 -16.20 5.70
CA PRO A 8 -2.71 -14.99 5.41
C PRO A 8 -2.19 -14.97 3.97
N ASP A 9 -1.72 -16.11 3.47
CA ASP A 9 -1.20 -16.22 2.10
C ASP A 9 -2.29 -15.99 1.05
N TRP A 10 -3.53 -16.45 1.32
CA TRP A 10 -4.69 -16.17 0.47
C TRP A 10 -5.10 -14.69 0.50
N LEU A 11 -4.96 -14.01 1.63
CA LEU A 11 -5.23 -12.58 1.76
C LEU A 11 -4.19 -11.75 0.99
N THR A 12 -2.90 -12.11 1.07
CA THR A 12 -1.86 -11.52 0.24
C THR A 12 -2.10 -11.80 -1.25
N ALA A 13 -2.50 -13.02 -1.63
CA ALA A 13 -2.86 -13.34 -3.01
C ALA A 13 -4.08 -12.52 -3.49
N ALA A 14 -5.04 -12.25 -2.62
CA ALA A 14 -6.19 -11.39 -2.95
C ALA A 14 -5.75 -9.95 -3.29
N ARG A 15 -4.70 -9.42 -2.64
CA ARG A 15 -4.11 -8.11 -3.00
C ARG A 15 -3.47 -8.14 -4.39
N ALA A 16 -2.75 -9.22 -4.72
CA ALA A 16 -2.21 -9.39 -6.08
C ALA A 16 -3.32 -9.45 -7.13
N LEU A 17 -4.43 -10.15 -6.84
CA LEU A 17 -5.61 -10.17 -7.71
C LEU A 17 -6.27 -8.80 -7.82
N ALA A 18 -6.35 -8.04 -6.73
CA ALA A 18 -6.87 -6.67 -6.74
C ALA A 18 -6.02 -5.76 -7.64
N ALA A 19 -4.68 -5.89 -7.58
CA ALA A 19 -3.77 -5.14 -8.45
C ALA A 19 -4.03 -5.45 -9.95
N VAL A 20 -4.18 -6.73 -10.30
CA VAL A 20 -4.52 -7.15 -11.68
C VAL A 20 -5.90 -6.63 -12.08
N ALA A 21 -6.90 -6.70 -11.19
CA ALA A 21 -8.23 -6.19 -11.44
C ALA A 21 -8.23 -4.67 -11.68
N ILE A 22 -7.47 -3.90 -10.90
CA ILE A 22 -7.31 -2.45 -11.09
C ILE A 22 -6.74 -2.14 -12.48
N LEU A 23 -5.71 -2.86 -12.93
CA LEU A 23 -5.17 -2.70 -14.28
C LEU A 23 -6.20 -3.08 -15.36
N GLY A 24 -6.98 -4.13 -15.13
CA GLY A 24 -8.08 -4.54 -16.00
C GLY A 24 -9.21 -3.51 -16.11
N LEU A 25 -9.31 -2.56 -15.19
CA LEU A 25 -10.28 -1.46 -15.23
C LEU A 25 -9.81 -0.25 -16.05
N VAL A 26 -8.54 -0.22 -16.51
CA VAL A 26 -8.04 0.88 -17.36
C VAL A 26 -8.90 1.11 -18.61
N PRO A 27 -9.30 0.08 -19.37
CA PRO A 27 -10.16 0.27 -20.55
C PRO A 27 -11.57 0.77 -20.22
N VAL A 28 -12.05 0.58 -19.00
CA VAL A 28 -13.35 1.11 -18.53
C VAL A 28 -13.27 2.64 -18.35
N GLY A 29 -12.06 3.17 -18.11
CA GLY A 29 -11.80 4.60 -18.02
C GLY A 29 -12.16 5.21 -16.66
N PRO A 30 -12.34 6.55 -16.60
CA PRO A 30 -12.56 7.30 -15.36
C PRO A 30 -13.76 6.85 -14.52
N SER A 31 -14.79 6.26 -15.13
CA SER A 31 -16.00 5.79 -14.44
C SER A 31 -15.71 4.64 -13.46
N ALA A 32 -14.59 3.92 -13.64
CA ALA A 32 -14.18 2.84 -12.75
C ALA A 32 -13.52 3.30 -11.44
N LEU A 33 -13.33 4.60 -11.22
CA LEU A 33 -12.64 5.16 -10.05
C LEU A 33 -13.21 4.62 -8.73
N ARG A 34 -14.54 4.51 -8.62
CA ARG A 34 -15.21 3.95 -7.45
C ARG A 34 -14.80 2.51 -7.18
N THR A 35 -14.82 1.68 -8.23
CA THR A 35 -14.44 0.27 -8.15
C THR A 35 -12.97 0.13 -7.77
N VAL A 36 -12.08 0.94 -8.37
CA VAL A 36 -10.66 0.99 -8.02
C VAL A 36 -10.46 1.34 -6.55
N ALA A 37 -11.13 2.38 -6.06
CA ALA A 37 -11.05 2.78 -4.65
C ALA A 37 -11.55 1.68 -3.71
N PHE A 38 -12.65 1.00 -4.03
CA PHE A 38 -13.14 -0.11 -3.21
C PHE A 38 -12.23 -1.33 -3.25
N LEU A 39 -11.58 -1.63 -4.37
CA LEU A 39 -10.55 -2.67 -4.44
C LEU A 39 -9.34 -2.33 -3.57
N LEU A 40 -8.93 -1.06 -3.52
CA LEU A 40 -7.87 -0.59 -2.62
C LEU A 40 -8.27 -0.72 -1.14
N LEU A 41 -9.47 -0.27 -0.77
CA LEU A 41 -9.96 -0.42 0.60
C LEU A 41 -10.10 -1.88 1.01
N LEU A 42 -10.55 -2.75 0.10
CA LEU A 42 -10.58 -4.19 0.31
C LEU A 42 -9.16 -4.73 0.54
N GLY A 43 -8.21 -4.37 -0.32
CA GLY A 43 -6.80 -4.76 -0.18
C GLY A 43 -6.19 -4.34 1.16
N TRP A 44 -6.42 -3.11 1.59
CA TRP A 44 -5.97 -2.63 2.90
C TRP A 44 -6.67 -3.35 4.05
N THR A 45 -7.95 -3.68 3.91
CA THR A 45 -8.67 -4.48 4.92
C THR A 45 -8.04 -5.86 5.06
N THR A 46 -7.66 -6.48 3.94
CA THR A 46 -6.99 -7.78 3.95
C THR A 46 -5.60 -7.73 4.59
N ASP A 47 -4.82 -6.67 4.38
CA ASP A 47 -3.52 -6.42 5.04
C ASP A 47 -3.64 -6.20 6.56
N MET A 48 -4.72 -5.55 7.02
CA MET A 48 -4.94 -5.43 8.45
C MET A 48 -5.31 -6.78 9.07
N ALA A 49 -6.09 -7.59 8.35
CA ALA A 49 -6.54 -8.89 8.81
C ALA A 49 -5.43 -9.94 8.82
N ASP A 50 -4.63 -10.05 7.76
CA ASP A 50 -3.55 -11.06 7.67
C ASP A 50 -2.46 -10.80 8.71
N GLY A 51 -2.03 -9.56 8.92
CA GLY A 51 -1.04 -9.21 9.92
C GLY A 51 -1.51 -9.53 11.34
N ARG A 52 -2.81 -9.35 11.63
CA ARG A 52 -3.40 -9.76 12.92
C ARG A 52 -3.44 -11.28 13.08
N LEU A 53 -3.82 -12.01 12.03
CA LEU A 53 -3.90 -13.47 12.05
C LEU A 53 -2.53 -14.12 12.16
N ALA A 54 -1.53 -13.61 11.42
CA ALA A 54 -0.16 -14.11 11.45
C ALA A 54 0.46 -14.00 12.86
N ARG A 55 0.28 -12.86 13.53
CA ARG A 55 0.74 -12.65 14.91
C ARG A 55 0.00 -13.53 15.91
N ARG A 56 -1.33 -13.64 15.78
CA ARG A 56 -2.14 -14.47 16.69
C ARG A 56 -1.80 -15.96 16.59
N TRP A 57 -1.25 -16.39 15.46
CA TRP A 57 -0.92 -17.79 15.22
C TRP A 57 0.57 -18.09 15.28
N GLU A 58 1.41 -17.13 15.68
CA GLU A 58 2.88 -17.28 15.79
C GLU A 58 3.46 -17.98 14.54
N LYS A 59 2.97 -17.59 13.36
CA LYS A 59 3.33 -18.24 12.10
C LYS A 59 4.66 -17.68 11.60
N ASP A 60 5.61 -18.56 11.29
CA ASP A 60 6.81 -18.20 10.56
C ASP A 60 6.48 -17.60 9.18
N PRO A 61 7.27 -16.63 8.68
CA PRO A 61 7.08 -16.07 7.35
C PRO A 61 7.10 -17.17 6.28
N THR A 62 6.03 -17.26 5.50
CA THR A 62 5.97 -18.05 4.27
C THR A 62 6.58 -17.26 3.11
N TRP A 63 6.95 -17.90 2.01
CA TRP A 63 7.45 -17.21 0.80
C TRP A 63 6.54 -16.06 0.35
N ILE A 64 5.22 -16.24 0.43
CA ILE A 64 4.23 -15.19 0.11
C ILE A 64 4.30 -14.05 1.14
N GLY A 65 4.44 -14.36 2.44
CA GLY A 65 4.62 -13.38 3.50
C GLY A 65 5.94 -12.59 3.38
N GLU A 66 7.01 -13.21 2.87
CA GLU A 66 8.27 -12.51 2.58
C GLU A 66 8.13 -11.49 1.44
N HIS A 67 7.24 -11.75 0.49
CA HIS A 67 6.98 -10.88 -0.67
C HIS A 67 5.78 -9.94 -0.48
N GLU A 68 5.16 -9.92 0.70
CA GLU A 68 3.99 -9.09 1.03
C GLU A 68 4.20 -7.62 0.64
N PHE A 69 5.36 -7.07 1.02
CA PHE A 69 5.70 -5.68 0.71
C PHE A 69 5.71 -5.40 -0.81
N HIS A 70 6.21 -6.34 -1.61
CA HIS A 70 6.23 -6.18 -3.07
C HIS A 70 4.82 -6.23 -3.66
N ILE A 71 3.94 -7.06 -3.09
CA ILE A 71 2.55 -7.17 -3.52
C ILE A 71 1.76 -5.91 -3.17
N ASP A 72 2.02 -5.30 -2.01
CA ASP A 72 1.46 -3.98 -1.68
C ASP A 72 1.92 -2.90 -2.65
N MET A 73 3.22 -2.85 -2.94
CA MET A 73 3.76 -1.90 -3.90
C MET A 73 3.21 -2.13 -5.31
N LEU A 74 2.94 -3.38 -5.69
CA LEU A 74 2.26 -3.69 -6.95
C LEU A 74 0.85 -3.10 -6.98
N MET A 75 0.07 -3.23 -5.90
CA MET A 75 -1.27 -2.66 -5.82
C MET A 75 -1.25 -1.12 -5.90
N VAL A 76 -0.30 -0.48 -5.22
CA VAL A 76 -0.08 0.98 -5.31
C VAL A 76 0.28 1.37 -6.74
N LEU A 77 1.23 0.67 -7.36
CA LEU A 77 1.63 0.93 -8.74
C LEU A 77 0.47 0.73 -9.72
N SER A 78 -0.36 -0.30 -9.54
CA SER A 78 -1.55 -0.52 -10.35
C SER A 78 -2.54 0.64 -10.26
N SER A 79 -2.78 1.17 -9.05
CA SER A 79 -3.61 2.38 -8.91
C SER A 79 -2.98 3.61 -9.55
N ALA A 80 -1.66 3.80 -9.44
CA ALA A 80 -0.96 4.91 -10.07
C ALA A 80 -1.07 4.84 -11.60
N ILE A 81 -0.83 3.65 -12.18
CA ILE A 81 -0.99 3.40 -13.61
C ILE A 81 -2.43 3.70 -14.05
N TYR A 82 -3.43 3.22 -13.30
CA TYR A 82 -4.83 3.51 -13.59
C TYR A 82 -5.09 5.02 -13.63
N LEU A 83 -4.67 5.77 -12.62
CA LEU A 83 -4.87 7.22 -12.55
C LEU A 83 -4.17 7.98 -13.70
N ILE A 84 -2.98 7.53 -14.10
CA ILE A 84 -2.23 8.12 -15.21
C ILE A 84 -2.93 7.83 -16.55
N LEU A 85 -3.25 6.56 -16.82
CA LEU A 85 -3.79 6.14 -18.11
C LEU A 85 -5.24 6.59 -18.33
N THR A 86 -6.00 6.81 -17.26
CA THR A 86 -7.37 7.36 -17.34
C THR A 86 -7.41 8.89 -17.33
N GLY A 87 -6.26 9.55 -17.21
CA GLY A 87 -6.15 11.01 -17.33
C GLY A 87 -6.47 11.79 -16.06
N PHE A 88 -6.59 11.13 -14.89
CA PHE A 88 -6.75 11.81 -13.61
C PHE A 88 -5.47 12.52 -13.15
N VAL A 89 -4.31 12.05 -13.61
CA VAL A 89 -3.00 12.62 -13.25
C VAL A 89 -2.21 12.88 -14.53
N PRO A 90 -1.56 14.05 -14.69
CA PRO A 90 -0.72 14.32 -15.85
C PRO A 90 0.42 13.30 -15.96
N PRO A 91 0.61 12.65 -17.12
CA PRO A 91 1.51 11.50 -17.25
C PRO A 91 2.98 11.86 -17.05
N LEU A 92 3.43 13.01 -17.56
CA LEU A 92 4.84 13.39 -17.49
C LEU A 92 5.36 13.54 -16.04
N PRO A 93 4.78 14.40 -15.18
CA PRO A 93 5.26 14.53 -13.80
C PRO A 93 5.04 13.24 -13.00
N ALA A 94 3.97 12.49 -13.27
CA ALA A 94 3.68 11.22 -12.64
C ALA A 94 4.76 10.15 -12.91
N VAL A 95 5.07 9.93 -14.18
CA VAL A 95 6.08 8.95 -14.60
C VAL A 95 7.47 9.37 -14.10
N LEU A 96 7.82 10.67 -14.18
CA LEU A 96 9.09 11.15 -13.63
C LEU A 96 9.17 10.90 -12.13
N TYR A 97 8.11 11.18 -11.37
CA TYR A 97 8.08 10.90 -9.94
C TYR A 97 8.27 9.41 -9.65
N LEU A 98 7.56 8.53 -10.35
CA LEU A 98 7.68 7.08 -10.17
C LEU A 98 9.09 6.57 -10.50
N LEU A 99 9.68 7.04 -11.61
CA LEU A 99 11.04 6.67 -12.02
C LEU A 99 12.09 7.16 -11.02
N VAL A 100 12.02 8.43 -10.59
CA VAL A 100 12.93 8.99 -9.59
C VAL A 100 12.76 8.28 -8.26
N GLY A 101 11.53 8.03 -7.82
CA GLY A 101 11.25 7.32 -6.58
C GLY A 101 11.76 5.88 -6.59
N ALA A 102 11.61 5.17 -7.72
CA ALA A 102 12.18 3.85 -7.92
C ALA A 102 13.72 3.90 -7.91
N ALA A 103 14.32 4.86 -8.59
CA ALA A 103 15.78 5.02 -8.62
C ALA A 103 16.35 5.31 -7.23
N ILE A 104 15.72 6.19 -6.45
CA ILE A 104 16.11 6.48 -5.05
C ILE A 104 15.99 5.21 -4.20
N SER A 105 14.87 4.49 -4.31
CA SER A 105 14.65 3.26 -3.56
C SER A 105 15.72 2.21 -3.86
N LEU A 106 16.02 1.97 -5.14
CA LEU A 106 17.06 1.02 -5.57
C LEU A 106 18.46 1.47 -5.16
N ALA A 107 18.76 2.77 -5.21
CA ALA A 107 20.02 3.31 -4.72
C ALA A 107 20.19 3.09 -3.22
N VAL A 108 19.14 3.28 -2.42
CA VAL A 108 19.15 3.00 -0.97
C VAL A 108 19.36 1.53 -0.70
N LEU A 109 18.70 0.63 -1.45
CA LEU A 109 18.91 -0.81 -1.33
C LEU A 109 20.37 -1.18 -1.60
N LYS A 110 20.95 -0.65 -2.69
CA LYS A 110 22.34 -0.90 -3.07
C LYS A 110 23.35 -0.32 -2.07
N TRP A 111 23.10 0.86 -1.52
CA TRP A 111 24.05 1.55 -0.64
C TRP A 111 24.00 1.07 0.80
N SER A 112 22.80 0.79 1.32
CA SER A 112 22.65 0.34 2.71
C SER A 112 22.79 -1.16 2.88
N GLY A 113 22.48 -1.96 1.85
CA GLY A 113 22.39 -3.43 1.96
C GLY A 113 21.28 -3.91 2.89
N GLU A 114 20.51 -3.01 3.50
CA GLU A 114 19.52 -3.29 4.53
C GLU A 114 18.10 -3.13 3.96
N PHE A 115 17.39 -4.25 3.83
CA PHE A 115 15.99 -4.28 3.38
C PHE A 115 15.05 -3.35 4.19
N PRO A 116 15.19 -3.20 5.53
CA PRO A 116 14.34 -2.28 6.30
C PRO A 116 14.45 -0.81 5.87
N ARG A 117 15.65 -0.35 5.48
CA ARG A 117 15.84 1.04 5.02
C ARG A 117 15.23 1.26 3.65
N PHE A 118 15.43 0.30 2.74
CA PHE A 118 14.77 0.27 1.44
C PHE A 118 13.25 0.36 1.61
N LYS A 119 12.66 -0.51 2.43
CA LYS A 119 11.22 -0.54 2.72
C LYS A 119 10.70 0.83 3.19
N SER A 120 11.34 1.43 4.20
CA SER A 120 10.92 2.72 4.74
C SER A 120 10.97 3.86 3.71
N VAL A 121 12.02 3.93 2.91
CA VAL A 121 12.16 4.96 1.86
C VAL A 121 11.11 4.77 0.76
N THR A 122 10.93 3.54 0.28
CA THR A 122 9.92 3.23 -0.71
C THR A 122 8.51 3.53 -0.21
N MET A 123 8.21 3.26 1.07
CA MET A 123 6.91 3.62 1.67
C MET A 123 6.65 5.13 1.68
N ILE A 124 7.65 5.94 2.01
CA ILE A 124 7.52 7.42 2.00
C ILE A 124 7.23 7.90 0.58
N LEU A 125 7.93 7.36 -0.41
CA LEU A 125 7.75 7.72 -1.82
C LEU A 125 6.43 7.18 -2.41
N ALA A 126 5.95 6.04 -1.92
CA ALA A 126 4.67 5.47 -2.31
C ALA A 126 3.47 6.20 -1.67
N CYS A 127 3.66 6.83 -0.51
CA CYS A 127 2.60 7.45 0.29
C CYS A 127 1.68 8.39 -0.51
N PRO A 128 2.18 9.32 -1.35
CA PRO A 128 1.28 10.16 -2.16
C PRO A 128 0.36 9.33 -3.07
N TRP A 129 0.88 8.27 -3.68
CA TRP A 129 0.14 7.39 -4.59
C TRP A 129 -0.93 6.57 -3.89
N VAL A 130 -0.71 6.21 -2.62
CA VAL A 130 -1.70 5.50 -1.80
C VAL A 130 -2.96 6.34 -1.60
N PHE A 131 -2.82 7.65 -1.37
CA PHE A 131 -3.95 8.54 -1.11
C PHE A 131 -4.53 9.19 -2.35
N LEU A 132 -3.79 9.22 -3.47
CA LEU A 132 -4.17 9.94 -4.68
C LEU A 132 -5.55 9.55 -5.23
N PRO A 133 -5.98 8.26 -5.27
CA PRO A 133 -7.32 7.89 -5.72
C PRO A 133 -8.44 8.55 -4.90
N PHE A 134 -8.24 8.75 -3.60
CA PHE A 134 -9.21 9.38 -2.70
C PHE A 134 -9.19 10.90 -2.83
N VAL A 135 -8.00 11.47 -3.04
CA VAL A 135 -7.84 12.89 -3.37
C VAL A 135 -8.56 13.20 -4.68
N VAL A 136 -8.31 12.45 -5.74
CA VAL A 136 -9.05 12.55 -7.02
C VAL A 136 -10.56 12.36 -6.80
N GLY A 137 -10.95 11.45 -5.92
CA GLY A 137 -12.36 11.25 -5.51
C GLY A 137 -13.07 12.52 -5.02
N LEU A 138 -12.35 13.50 -4.44
CA LEU A 138 -12.96 14.78 -4.00
C LEU A 138 -13.63 15.54 -5.14
N TRP A 139 -13.11 15.41 -6.36
CA TRP A 139 -13.63 16.13 -7.53
C TRP A 139 -14.49 15.26 -8.46
N HIS A 140 -14.42 13.94 -8.33
CA HIS A 140 -15.06 13.02 -9.28
C HIS A 140 -16.13 12.12 -8.66
N ASP A 141 -15.97 11.68 -7.42
CA ASP A 141 -16.92 10.81 -6.75
C ASP A 141 -16.83 10.92 -5.22
N PRO A 142 -17.67 11.76 -4.58
CA PRO A 142 -17.65 11.95 -3.13
C PRO A 142 -17.84 10.65 -2.33
N VAL A 143 -18.49 9.63 -2.90
CA VAL A 143 -18.68 8.33 -2.24
C VAL A 143 -17.34 7.68 -1.92
N VAL A 144 -16.35 7.81 -2.81
CA VAL A 144 -15.00 7.29 -2.60
C VAL A 144 -14.35 7.93 -1.38
N VAL A 145 -14.52 9.24 -1.22
CA VAL A 145 -13.95 10.01 -0.11
C VAL A 145 -14.59 9.59 1.21
N TYR A 146 -15.93 9.56 1.28
CA TYR A 146 -16.62 9.16 2.50
C TYR A 146 -16.30 7.72 2.90
N ALA A 147 -16.26 6.80 1.93
CA ALA A 147 -15.86 5.43 2.19
C ALA A 147 -14.43 5.33 2.72
N GLY A 148 -13.48 6.06 2.13
CA GLY A 148 -12.09 6.12 2.59
C GLY A 148 -11.95 6.70 3.99
N LEU A 149 -12.69 7.77 4.30
CA LEU A 149 -12.71 8.38 5.64
C LEU A 149 -13.31 7.42 6.68
N ILE A 150 -14.48 6.86 6.42
CA ILE A 150 -15.13 5.88 7.30
C ILE A 150 -14.18 4.70 7.54
N TRP A 151 -13.60 4.16 6.47
CA TRP A 151 -12.67 3.04 6.56
C TRP A 151 -11.46 3.40 7.43
N THR A 152 -10.84 4.58 7.21
CA THR A 152 -9.67 5.03 7.98
C THR A 152 -10.00 5.21 9.46
N THR A 153 -11.15 5.82 9.77
CA THR A 153 -11.62 5.98 11.15
C THR A 153 -11.84 4.63 11.82
N VAL A 154 -12.52 3.70 11.16
CA VAL A 154 -12.75 2.34 11.68
C VAL A 154 -11.44 1.59 11.87
N ALA A 155 -10.53 1.67 10.89
CA ALA A 155 -9.20 1.05 10.95
C ALA A 155 -8.39 1.57 12.15
N LEU A 156 -8.38 2.89 12.37
CA LEU A 156 -7.70 3.52 13.50
C LEU A 156 -8.29 3.12 14.85
N ILE A 157 -9.62 3.01 14.95
CA ILE A 157 -10.30 2.58 16.18
C ILE A 157 -9.92 1.12 16.50
N ILE A 158 -9.95 0.24 15.50
CA ILE A 158 -9.71 -1.19 15.71
C ILE A 158 -8.23 -1.48 16.02
N ASP A 159 -7.30 -0.86 15.29
CA ASP A 159 -5.86 -1.10 15.41
C ASP A 159 -5.09 0.03 16.14
N TRP A 160 -5.77 0.78 17.01
CA TRP A 160 -5.21 1.93 17.74
C TRP A 160 -3.87 1.63 18.43
N ARG A 161 -3.77 0.47 19.10
CA ARG A 161 -2.53 0.05 19.77
C ARG A 161 -1.37 -0.15 18.79
N ARG A 162 -1.64 -0.70 17.61
CA ARG A 162 -0.65 -0.89 16.54
C ARG A 162 -0.23 0.46 15.96
N PHE A 163 -1.18 1.36 15.73
CA PHE A 163 -0.89 2.69 15.22
C PHE A 163 0.11 3.43 16.13
N ILE A 164 -0.12 3.42 17.45
CA ILE A 164 0.83 4.00 18.42
C ILE A 164 2.21 3.32 18.34
N GLY A 165 2.25 1.99 18.18
CA GLY A 165 3.51 1.25 18.00
C GLY A 165 4.28 1.67 16.74
N VAL A 166 3.61 1.72 15.59
CA VAL A 166 4.21 2.12 14.31
C VAL A 166 4.67 3.58 14.34
N VAL A 167 3.89 4.48 14.95
CA VAL A 167 4.31 5.88 15.16
C VAL A 167 5.54 5.93 16.08
N GLY A 168 5.60 5.10 17.11
CA GLY A 168 6.76 4.96 17.98
C GLY A 168 8.02 4.49 17.23
N GLU A 169 7.90 3.46 16.39
CA GLU A 169 8.98 2.94 15.54
C GLU A 169 9.42 3.95 14.47
N PHE A 170 8.47 4.68 13.88
CA PHE A 170 8.78 5.76 12.94
C PHE A 170 9.56 6.88 13.62
N LEU A 171 9.15 7.31 14.81
CA LEU A 171 9.84 8.34 15.58
C LEU A 171 11.21 7.88 16.09
N SER A 172 11.39 6.60 16.38
CA SER A 172 12.70 6.05 16.77
C SER A 172 13.62 5.94 15.56
N GLY A 173 13.11 5.47 14.41
CA GLY A 173 13.83 5.42 13.13
C GLY A 173 14.24 6.80 12.62
N ALA A 174 13.33 7.78 12.68
CA ALA A 174 13.63 9.17 12.33
C ALA A 174 14.70 9.77 13.26
N ARG A 175 14.62 9.50 14.57
CA ARG A 175 15.67 9.91 15.53
C ARG A 175 17.01 9.23 15.27
N ALA A 176 17.02 7.96 14.86
CA ALA A 176 18.23 7.24 14.49
C ALA A 176 18.82 7.75 13.14
N PHE A 177 17.98 8.23 12.23
CA PHE A 177 18.43 8.87 10.99
C PHE A 177 19.07 10.25 11.25
N LEU A 178 18.52 10.99 12.22
CA LEU A 178 19.05 12.29 12.68
C LEU A 178 20.28 12.15 13.59
N ARG A 179 20.39 11.05 14.33
CA ARG A 179 21.58 10.66 15.08
C ARG A 179 22.46 9.76 14.22
N ARG A 180 23.19 10.34 13.27
CA ARG A 180 24.48 9.74 12.89
C ARG A 180 25.58 10.39 13.73
N PRO A 181 26.65 9.65 14.09
CA PRO A 181 27.79 10.17 14.85
C PRO A 181 28.43 11.37 14.16
#